data_AF-A0AAU6SFK9-F1
#
_entry.id   AF-A0AAU6SFK9-F1
#
_cell.length_a   1.000
_cell.length_b   1.000
_cell.length_c   1.000
_cell.angle_alpha   90.00
_cell.angle_beta   90.00
_cell.angle_gamma   90.00
#
_symmetry.space_group_name_H-M   'P 1'
#
loop_
_entity.id
_entity.type
_entity.pdbx_description
1 polymer ?
#
loop_
_entity_poly.entity_id
_entity_poly.type
_entity_poly.pdbx_seq_one_letter_code
_entity_poly.pdbx_strand_id
1 'polypeptide(L)'
;MSDRTLTSLVDEVDEWGPVDWWRLELRSFVTAPYAQHALVVLAPKEAVRAEHRGVRAGSCLQSLAYMFLLVAPLVGAAAMLRWVVGGSAFDFPLAFAGVLTLISFLATAWSEYQRYRHPRAVAQSGIRTTTLMHIVPGLFTALIAITAGRELLGDGTWVWLVVILADVVVYAAILVRGVTIKGGPQNPHDNVDQSMKEIPPSTLTGIMAERDAAIDLLVARGKITADVGAEARTTAPGWLALTLAPEAGSAYYRPDQA
;
A
#
# COMPACT_ATOMS: atom_id res chain seq x y z
N MET A 1 -0.10 -26.43 2.50
CA MET A 1 -0.33 -25.59 1.31
C MET A 1 0.24 -26.37 0.14
N SER A 2 -0.55 -26.70 -0.89
CA SER A 2 0.00 -27.35 -2.08
C SER A 2 1.04 -26.40 -2.69
N ASP A 3 2.23 -26.92 -3.02
CA ASP A 3 3.28 -26.14 -3.66
C ASP A 3 2.76 -25.68 -5.02
N ARG A 4 2.37 -24.40 -5.09
CA ARG A 4 1.94 -23.74 -6.33
C ARG A 4 3.19 -23.44 -7.14
N THR A 5 3.69 -24.44 -7.85
CA THR A 5 4.84 -24.30 -8.74
C THR A 5 4.43 -23.66 -10.07
N LEU A 6 5.40 -23.13 -10.81
CA LEU A 6 5.15 -22.64 -12.17
C LEU A 6 4.80 -23.80 -13.11
N THR A 7 5.41 -24.97 -12.91
CA THR A 7 5.06 -26.19 -13.64
C THR A 7 3.59 -26.56 -13.46
N SER A 8 3.05 -26.48 -12.23
CA SER A 8 1.64 -26.78 -12.00
C SER A 8 0.72 -25.81 -12.73
N LEU A 9 1.10 -24.53 -12.88
CA LEU A 9 0.33 -23.56 -13.66
C LEU A 9 0.26 -23.98 -15.14
N VAL A 10 1.40 -24.43 -15.69
CA VAL A 10 1.46 -24.92 -17.08
C VAL A 10 0.64 -26.20 -17.25
N ASP A 11 0.50 -27.03 -16.22
CA ASP A 11 -0.37 -28.21 -16.23
C ASP A 11 -1.87 -27.86 -16.10
N GLU A 12 -2.21 -26.84 -15.30
CA GLU A 12 -3.59 -26.45 -14.96
C GLU A 12 -4.41 -25.88 -16.14
N VAL A 13 -3.75 -25.32 -17.16
CA VAL A 13 -4.39 -24.48 -18.18
C VAL A 13 -4.36 -25.14 -19.55
N ASP A 14 -5.50 -25.53 -20.12
CA ASP A 14 -5.53 -26.22 -21.42
C ASP A 14 -5.11 -25.30 -22.60
N GLU A 15 -5.63 -24.07 -22.63
CA GLU A 15 -5.30 -23.04 -23.63
C GLU A 15 -4.66 -21.83 -22.95
N TRP A 16 -3.48 -21.41 -23.41
CA TRP A 16 -2.74 -20.32 -22.80
C TRP A 16 -3.27 -18.95 -23.24
N GLY A 17 -3.83 -18.19 -22.29
CA GLY A 17 -4.44 -16.89 -22.56
C GLY A 17 -3.69 -15.69 -21.95
N PRO A 18 -4.15 -14.45 -22.25
CA PRO A 18 -3.59 -13.22 -21.69
C PRO A 18 -3.54 -13.18 -20.15
N VAL A 19 -4.56 -13.73 -19.47
CA VAL A 19 -4.61 -13.78 -18.00
C VAL A 19 -3.56 -14.75 -17.43
N ASP A 20 -3.19 -15.79 -18.16
CA ASP A 20 -2.23 -16.78 -17.68
C ASP A 20 -0.80 -16.24 -17.68
N TRP A 21 -0.47 -15.29 -18.56
CA TRP A 21 0.77 -14.51 -18.46
C TRP A 21 0.86 -13.75 -17.14
N TRP A 22 -0.23 -13.10 -16.72
CA TRP A 22 -0.30 -12.43 -15.42
C TRP A 22 -0.20 -13.40 -14.26
N ARG A 23 -0.81 -14.59 -14.37
CA ARG A 23 -0.70 -15.62 -13.34
C ARG A 23 0.71 -16.18 -13.23
N LEU A 24 1.38 -16.42 -14.35
CA LEU A 24 2.75 -16.90 -14.40
C LEU A 24 3.71 -15.90 -13.74
N GLU A 25 3.55 -14.62 -14.07
CA GLU A 25 4.35 -13.55 -13.47
C GLU A 25 4.05 -13.37 -11.98
N LEU A 26 2.78 -13.34 -11.57
CA LEU A 26 2.45 -13.25 -10.14
C LEU A 26 2.98 -14.45 -9.34
N ARG A 27 2.90 -15.66 -9.91
CA ARG A 27 3.36 -16.89 -9.24
C ARG A 27 4.88 -16.95 -9.16
N SER A 28 5.62 -16.42 -10.13
CA SER A 28 7.10 -16.43 -10.11
C SER A 28 7.64 -15.59 -8.94
N PHE A 29 6.97 -14.51 -8.58
CA PHE A 29 7.36 -13.64 -7.46
C PHE A 29 6.77 -14.03 -6.10
N VAL A 30 6.23 -15.24 -5.92
CA VAL A 30 5.61 -15.66 -4.64
C VAL A 30 6.57 -15.58 -3.43
N THR A 31 7.87 -15.78 -3.67
CA THR A 31 8.93 -15.70 -2.66
C THR A 31 9.44 -14.27 -2.44
N ALA A 32 8.99 -13.30 -3.25
CA ALA A 32 9.32 -11.88 -3.16
C ALA A 32 8.03 -11.02 -2.96
N PRO A 33 7.44 -11.01 -1.75
CA PRO A 33 6.12 -10.43 -1.50
C PRO A 33 5.95 -8.95 -1.93
N TYR A 34 6.98 -8.13 -1.78
CA TYR A 34 6.90 -6.72 -2.19
C TYR A 34 6.80 -6.55 -3.70
N ALA A 35 7.56 -7.35 -4.46
CA ALA A 35 7.49 -7.37 -5.92
C ALA A 35 6.16 -7.95 -6.40
N GLN A 36 5.71 -9.04 -5.80
CA GLN A 36 4.38 -9.61 -6.09
C GLN A 36 3.27 -8.58 -5.81
N HIS A 37 3.35 -7.84 -4.71
CA HIS A 37 2.35 -6.82 -4.38
C HIS A 37 2.35 -5.64 -5.37
N ALA A 38 3.52 -5.19 -5.84
CA ALA A 38 3.60 -4.18 -6.89
C ALA A 38 2.93 -4.64 -8.20
N LEU A 39 3.12 -5.91 -8.57
CA LEU A 39 2.49 -6.52 -9.75
C LEU A 39 0.97 -6.68 -9.58
N VAL A 40 0.48 -7.00 -8.38
CA VAL A 40 -0.96 -7.13 -8.09
C VAL A 40 -1.74 -5.86 -8.43
N VAL A 41 -1.13 -4.68 -8.27
CA VAL A 41 -1.78 -3.39 -8.59
C VAL A 41 -2.07 -3.25 -10.09
N LEU A 42 -1.22 -3.83 -10.93
CA LEU A 42 -1.32 -3.79 -12.39
C LEU A 42 -2.05 -5.00 -12.98
N ALA A 43 -2.17 -6.10 -12.24
CA ALA A 43 -2.75 -7.33 -12.72
C ALA A 43 -4.30 -7.31 -12.79
N PRO A 44 -4.92 -8.09 -13.70
CA PRO A 44 -6.36 -8.31 -13.70
C PRO A 44 -6.83 -9.00 -12.42
N LYS A 45 -8.08 -8.71 -12.00
CA LYS A 45 -8.66 -9.23 -10.76
C LYS A 45 -8.71 -10.76 -10.75
N GLU A 46 -8.87 -11.37 -11.93
CA GLU A 46 -8.90 -12.81 -12.16
C GLU A 46 -7.56 -13.45 -11.75
N ALA A 47 -6.45 -12.90 -12.24
CA ALA A 47 -5.10 -13.37 -11.90
C ALA A 47 -4.78 -13.14 -10.41
N VAL A 48 -5.13 -11.97 -9.87
CA VAL A 48 -4.93 -11.65 -8.44
C VAL A 48 -5.67 -12.65 -7.54
N ARG A 49 -6.93 -12.95 -7.85
CA ARG A 49 -7.73 -13.93 -7.08
C ARG A 49 -7.16 -15.34 -7.17
N ALA A 50 -6.53 -15.71 -8.27
CA ALA A 50 -5.91 -17.02 -8.42
C ALA A 50 -4.62 -17.11 -7.59
N GLU A 51 -3.74 -16.12 -7.72
CA GLU A 51 -2.35 -16.22 -7.27
C GLU A 51 -2.06 -15.53 -5.93
N HIS A 52 -2.75 -14.44 -5.62
CA HIS A 52 -2.49 -13.63 -4.42
C HIS A 52 -3.60 -13.79 -3.36
N ARG A 53 -3.72 -15.00 -2.79
CA ARG A 53 -4.75 -15.33 -1.77
C ARG A 53 -4.33 -15.11 -0.31
N GLY A 54 -3.11 -14.61 -0.07
CA GLY A 54 -2.52 -14.60 1.26
C GLY A 54 -2.88 -13.38 2.10
N VAL A 55 -4.05 -13.38 2.75
CA VAL A 55 -4.23 -12.50 3.92
C VAL A 55 -3.37 -13.06 5.05
N ARG A 56 -2.20 -12.47 5.27
CA ARG A 56 -1.34 -12.79 6.42
C ARG A 56 -1.86 -12.04 7.64
N ALA A 57 -1.74 -12.61 8.84
CA ALA A 57 -2.12 -11.92 10.08
C ALA A 57 -1.45 -10.53 10.20
N GLY A 58 -0.18 -10.41 9.77
CA GLY A 58 0.53 -9.14 9.68
C GLY A 58 -0.12 -8.13 8.73
N SER A 59 -0.62 -8.56 7.57
CA SER A 59 -1.35 -7.68 6.63
C SER A 59 -2.69 -7.22 7.18
N CYS A 60 -3.36 -8.06 7.99
CA CYS A 60 -4.58 -7.68 8.69
C CYS A 60 -4.28 -6.64 9.78
N LEU A 61 -3.25 -6.87 10.60
CA LEU A 61 -2.84 -5.92 11.65
C LEU A 61 -2.39 -4.57 11.06
N GLN A 62 -1.65 -4.60 9.94
CA GLN A 62 -1.27 -3.39 9.22
C GLN A 62 -2.48 -2.64 8.67
N SER A 63 -3.47 -3.36 8.12
CA SER A 63 -4.72 -2.75 7.65
C SER A 63 -5.50 -2.11 8.80
N LEU A 64 -5.56 -2.78 9.95
CA LEU A 64 -6.16 -2.23 11.18
C LEU A 64 -5.39 -0.99 11.67
N ALA A 65 -4.06 -1.00 11.61
CA ALA A 65 -3.25 0.17 11.96
C ALA A 65 -3.52 1.35 11.02
N TYR A 66 -3.68 1.13 9.72
CA TYR A 66 -4.07 2.18 8.77
C TYR A 66 -5.50 2.68 8.98
N MET A 67 -6.45 1.78 9.29
CA MET A 67 -7.80 2.18 9.65
C MET A 67 -7.80 3.02 10.93
N PHE A 68 -7.04 2.60 11.93
CA PHE A 68 -6.89 3.34 13.18
C PHE A 68 -6.28 4.71 12.92
N LEU A 69 -5.21 4.80 12.10
CA LEU A 69 -4.59 6.06 11.69
C LEU A 69 -5.63 7.04 11.14
N LEU A 70 -6.54 6.54 10.29
CA LEU A 70 -7.54 7.36 9.62
C LEU A 70 -8.70 7.78 10.54
N VAL A 71 -9.08 6.93 11.49
CA VAL A 71 -10.29 7.11 12.32
C VAL A 71 -9.96 7.71 13.70
N ALA A 72 -8.76 7.52 14.22
CA ALA A 72 -8.35 7.97 15.56
C ALA A 72 -8.54 9.49 15.79
N PRO A 73 -8.10 10.39 14.88
CA PRO A 73 -8.34 11.83 15.05
C PRO A 73 -9.82 12.19 15.06
N LEU A 74 -10.63 11.50 14.24
CA LEU A 74 -12.07 11.71 14.17
C LEU A 74 -12.77 11.27 15.46
N VAL A 75 -12.38 10.12 16.02
CA VAL A 75 -12.89 9.62 17.30
C VAL A 75 -12.52 10.57 18.45
N GLY A 76 -11.29 11.09 18.47
CA GLY A 76 -10.86 12.12 19.43
C GLY A 76 -11.71 13.38 19.34
N ALA A 77 -11.93 13.91 18.13
CA ALA A 77 -12.77 15.08 17.90
C ALA A 77 -14.24 14.84 18.32
N ALA A 78 -14.79 13.66 18.02
CA ALA A 78 -16.15 13.30 18.42
C ALA A 78 -16.29 13.20 19.94
N ALA A 79 -15.29 12.67 20.65
CA ALA A 79 -15.26 12.63 22.10
C ALA A 79 -15.24 14.05 22.71
N MET A 80 -14.44 14.96 22.15
CA MET A 80 -14.44 16.37 22.56
C MET A 80 -15.80 17.05 22.33
N LEU A 81 -16.43 16.80 21.17
CA LEU A 81 -17.74 17.37 20.86
C LEU A 81 -18.82 16.85 21.83
N ARG A 82 -18.85 15.54 22.07
CA ARG A 82 -19.77 14.92 23.02
C ARG A 82 -19.60 15.52 24.42
N TRP A 83 -18.36 15.78 24.83
CA TRP A 83 -18.08 16.38 26.13
C TRP A 83 -18.68 17.79 26.25
N VAL A 84 -18.52 18.63 25.23
CA VAL A 84 -19.11 19.99 25.20
C VAL A 84 -20.64 19.96 25.21
N VAL A 85 -21.25 19.07 24.43
CA VAL A 85 -22.72 19.03 24.25
C VAL A 85 -23.44 18.28 25.38
N GLY A 86 -22.82 17.21 25.89
CA GLY A 86 -23.48 16.23 26.76
C GLY A 86 -23.19 16.36 28.26
N GLY A 87 -22.33 17.28 28.69
CA GLY A 87 -22.04 17.54 30.11
C GLY A 87 -21.66 16.28 30.90
N SER A 88 -20.80 15.42 30.35
CA SER A 88 -20.61 14.05 30.87
C SER A 88 -19.62 13.93 32.03
N ALA A 89 -19.85 12.97 32.93
CA ALA A 89 -19.04 12.61 34.09
C ALA A 89 -17.74 11.81 33.81
N PHE A 90 -17.33 11.64 32.55
CA PHE A 90 -16.05 11.02 32.20
C PHE A 90 -15.00 12.11 31.99
N ASP A 91 -14.17 12.32 33.01
CA ASP A 91 -13.08 13.27 32.99
C ASP A 91 -11.94 12.81 32.05
N PHE A 92 -11.39 13.79 31.34
CA PHE A 92 -10.23 13.74 30.41
C PHE A 92 -10.47 13.35 28.93
N PRO A 93 -11.45 13.94 28.23
CA PRO A 93 -11.62 13.77 26.77
C PRO A 93 -10.43 14.28 25.97
N LEU A 94 -9.72 15.33 26.45
CA LEU A 94 -8.53 15.85 25.79
C LEU A 94 -7.34 14.87 25.89
N ALA A 95 -7.17 14.21 27.05
CA ALA A 95 -6.13 13.19 27.20
C ALA A 95 -6.42 11.98 26.32
N PHE A 96 -7.68 11.54 26.24
CA PHE A 96 -8.10 10.47 25.35
C PHE A 96 -7.81 10.82 23.88
N ALA A 97 -8.23 12.00 23.41
CA ALA A 97 -7.93 12.47 22.06
C ALA A 97 -6.40 12.56 21.83
N GLY A 98 -5.65 13.12 22.77
CA GLY A 98 -4.20 13.23 22.70
C GLY A 98 -3.47 11.88 22.64
N VAL A 99 -3.92 10.86 23.39
CA VAL A 99 -3.36 9.50 23.34
C VAL A 99 -3.62 8.85 21.98
N LEU A 100 -4.84 8.96 21.47
CA LEU A 100 -5.19 8.46 20.13
C LEU A 100 -4.31 9.12 19.06
N THR A 101 -4.16 10.45 19.13
CA THR A 101 -3.27 11.20 18.24
C THR A 101 -1.81 10.77 18.39
N LEU A 102 -1.31 10.55 19.61
CA LEU A 102 0.06 10.11 19.83
C LEU A 102 0.35 8.74 19.20
N ILE A 103 -0.55 7.77 19.38
CA ILE A 103 -0.42 6.44 18.76
C ILE A 103 -0.41 6.58 17.23
N SER A 104 -1.31 7.40 16.70
CA SER A 104 -1.39 7.69 15.27
C SER A 104 -0.11 8.34 14.76
N PHE A 105 0.43 9.31 15.49
CA PHE A 105 1.66 10.02 15.16
C PHE A 105 2.87 9.08 15.06
N LEU A 106 2.99 8.11 15.97
CA LEU A 106 4.06 7.09 15.92
C LEU A 106 3.92 6.20 14.67
N ALA A 107 2.70 5.81 14.30
CA ALA A 107 2.45 5.05 13.08
C ALA A 107 2.78 5.87 11.81
N THR A 108 2.50 7.18 11.83
CA THR A 108 2.89 8.11 10.76
C THR A 108 4.41 8.23 10.66
N ALA A 109 5.10 8.42 11.78
CA ALA A 109 6.57 8.52 11.80
C ALA A 109 7.22 7.25 11.23
N TRP A 110 6.71 6.07 11.61
CA TRP A 110 7.15 4.80 11.04
C TRP A 110 6.86 4.70 9.54
N SER A 111 5.67 5.10 9.10
CA SER A 111 5.28 5.08 7.68
C SER A 111 6.13 6.02 6.83
N GLU A 112 6.44 7.21 7.34
CA GLU A 112 7.31 8.19 6.69
C GLU A 112 8.77 7.72 6.64
N TYR A 113 9.26 7.09 7.71
CA TYR A 113 10.57 6.43 7.71
C TYR A 113 10.65 5.33 6.64
N GLN A 114 9.63 4.48 6.55
CA GLN A 114 9.55 3.44 5.53
C GLN A 114 9.46 4.03 4.12
N ARG A 115 8.68 5.09 3.92
CA ARG A 115 8.56 5.78 2.63
C ARG A 115 9.88 6.41 2.18
N TYR A 116 10.70 6.90 3.12
CA TYR A 116 12.04 7.41 2.82
C TYR A 116 13.00 6.28 2.44
N ARG A 117 12.95 5.16 3.16
CA ARG A 117 13.84 4.01 2.95
C ARG A 117 13.49 3.20 1.70
N HIS A 118 12.20 3.09 1.41
CA HIS A 118 11.62 2.35 0.29
C HIS A 118 10.65 3.26 -0.48
N PRO A 119 11.17 4.20 -1.29
CA PRO A 119 10.33 5.11 -2.07
C PRO A 119 9.37 4.33 -2.97
N ARG A 120 8.10 4.73 -2.95
CA ARG A 120 7.04 4.22 -3.82
C ARG A 120 6.16 5.37 -4.29
N ALA A 121 5.65 5.26 -5.51
CA ALA A 121 4.63 6.15 -6.04
C ALA A 121 3.34 5.97 -5.24
N VAL A 122 2.73 7.08 -4.81
CA VAL A 122 1.50 7.13 -4.03
C VAL A 122 0.55 8.12 -4.69
N ALA A 123 -0.74 7.79 -4.77
CA ALA A 123 -1.74 8.70 -5.32
C ALA A 123 -1.84 9.99 -4.49
N GLN A 124 -1.85 11.15 -5.15
CA GLN A 124 -2.03 12.46 -4.51
C GLN A 124 -3.33 12.54 -3.70
N SER A 125 -4.41 11.95 -4.21
CA SER A 125 -5.71 11.87 -3.52
C SER A 125 -5.60 11.10 -2.19
N GLY A 126 -4.80 10.04 -2.14
CA GLY A 126 -4.53 9.28 -0.92
C GLY A 126 -3.82 10.13 0.13
N ILE A 127 -2.74 10.82 -0.25
CA ILE A 127 -2.03 11.72 0.67
C ILE A 127 -2.95 12.83 1.18
N ARG A 128 -3.70 13.49 0.29
CA ARG A 128 -4.64 14.56 0.67
C ARG A 128 -5.72 14.07 1.62
N THR A 129 -6.31 12.91 1.35
CA THR A 129 -7.38 12.36 2.20
C THR A 129 -6.83 12.04 3.60
N THR A 130 -5.70 11.34 3.66
CA THR A 130 -5.06 11.02 4.95
C THR A 130 -4.66 12.28 5.71
N THR A 131 -4.05 13.28 5.07
CA THR A 131 -3.63 14.49 5.77
C THR A 131 -4.80 15.33 6.27
N LEU A 132 -5.87 15.46 5.49
CA LEU A 132 -7.07 16.20 5.92
C LEU A 132 -7.81 15.52 7.07
N MET A 133 -7.79 14.18 7.13
CA MET A 133 -8.34 13.41 8.25
C MET A 133 -7.61 13.64 9.58
N HIS A 134 -6.40 14.20 9.55
CA HIS A 134 -5.68 14.63 10.74
C HIS A 134 -5.86 16.11 11.02
N ILE A 135 -5.68 16.95 10.00
CA ILE A 135 -5.72 18.41 10.14
C ILE A 135 -7.10 18.88 10.62
N VAL A 136 -8.19 18.47 9.95
CA VAL A 136 -9.52 19.00 10.25
C VAL A 136 -10.01 18.58 11.65
N PRO A 137 -9.98 17.29 12.03
CA PRO A 137 -10.38 16.88 13.38
C PRO A 137 -9.43 17.42 14.46
N GLY A 138 -8.13 17.52 14.19
CA GLY A 138 -7.14 18.07 15.12
C GLY A 138 -7.37 19.55 15.41
N LEU A 139 -7.60 20.38 14.37
CA LEU A 139 -7.96 21.80 14.54
C LEU A 139 -9.28 21.97 15.28
N PHE A 140 -10.27 21.13 15.00
CA PHE A 140 -11.56 21.15 15.69
C PHE A 140 -11.41 20.81 17.19
N THR A 141 -10.62 19.78 17.51
CA THR A 141 -10.28 19.37 18.88
C THR A 141 -9.56 20.51 19.62
N ALA A 142 -8.58 21.15 18.98
CA ALA A 142 -7.84 22.27 19.54
C ALA A 142 -8.75 23.49 19.80
N LEU A 143 -9.65 23.81 18.86
CA LEU A 143 -10.62 24.88 19.02
C LEU A 143 -11.52 24.65 20.24
N ILE A 144 -12.05 23.44 20.40
CA ILE A 144 -12.88 23.09 21.57
C ILE A 144 -12.07 23.24 22.86
N ALA A 145 -10.83 22.70 22.91
CA ALA A 145 -10.00 22.76 24.10
C ALA A 145 -9.69 24.20 24.55
N ILE A 146 -9.42 25.10 23.60
CA ILE A 146 -9.08 26.51 23.89
C ILE A 146 -10.31 27.33 24.25
N THR A 147 -11.48 27.05 23.65
CA THR A 147 -12.69 27.87 23.82
C THR A 147 -13.57 27.38 24.96
N ALA A 148 -14.09 26.16 24.85
CA ALA A 148 -15.02 25.58 25.81
C ALA A 148 -14.31 24.82 26.95
N GLY A 149 -13.09 24.35 26.70
CA GLY A 149 -12.36 23.50 27.65
C GLY A 149 -11.43 24.23 28.62
N ARG A 150 -11.13 25.51 28.41
CA ARG A 150 -10.05 26.20 29.12
C ARG A 150 -10.20 26.20 30.65
N GLU A 151 -11.42 26.37 31.15
CA GLU A 151 -11.72 26.38 32.59
C GLU A 151 -11.92 24.99 33.18
N LEU A 152 -12.06 23.97 32.32
CA LEU A 152 -12.35 22.58 32.69
C LEU A 152 -11.11 21.68 32.63
N LEU A 153 -9.97 22.19 32.13
CA LEU A 153 -8.73 21.44 31.97
C LEU A 153 -7.72 21.79 33.07
N GLY A 154 -7.20 20.79 33.76
CA GLY A 154 -6.10 20.97 34.71
C GLY A 154 -4.76 21.27 34.03
N ASP A 155 -3.78 21.77 34.79
CA ASP A 155 -2.47 22.20 34.26
C ASP A 155 -1.73 21.12 33.46
N GLY A 156 -1.82 19.86 33.88
CA GLY A 156 -1.19 18.72 33.20
C GLY A 156 -1.83 18.32 31.86
N THR A 157 -3.05 18.80 31.57
CA THR A 157 -3.81 18.39 30.37
C THR A 157 -3.37 19.10 29.10
N TRP A 158 -2.70 20.26 29.23
CA TRP A 158 -2.23 21.07 28.10
C TRP A 158 -1.17 20.35 27.26
N VAL A 159 -0.44 19.39 27.84
CA VAL A 159 0.51 18.55 27.09
C VAL A 159 -0.17 17.81 25.93
N TRP A 160 -1.42 17.40 26.10
CA TRP A 160 -2.17 16.68 25.07
C TRP A 160 -2.60 17.59 23.92
N LEU A 161 -2.89 18.86 24.21
CA LEU A 161 -3.11 19.86 23.16
C LEU A 161 -1.85 20.07 22.33
N VAL A 162 -0.66 20.10 22.96
CA VAL A 162 0.62 20.20 22.24
C VAL A 162 0.80 19.01 21.30
N VAL A 163 0.50 17.78 21.75
CA VAL A 163 0.55 16.59 20.90
C VAL A 163 -0.38 16.72 19.69
N ILE A 164 -1.61 17.16 19.89
CA ILE A 164 -2.60 17.35 18.81
C ILE A 164 -2.11 18.41 17.80
N LEU A 165 -1.60 19.54 18.29
CA LEU A 165 -1.09 20.60 17.41
C LEU A 165 0.17 20.16 16.65
N ALA A 166 1.06 19.39 17.28
CA ALA A 166 2.23 18.83 16.61
C ALA A 166 1.83 17.90 15.46
N ASP A 167 0.83 17.04 15.66
CA ASP A 167 0.27 16.17 14.62
C ASP A 167 -0.29 16.99 13.44
N VAL A 168 -1.11 18.02 13.73
CA VAL A 168 -1.65 18.93 12.70
C VAL A 168 -0.53 19.59 11.89
N VAL A 169 0.53 20.08 12.55
CA VAL A 169 1.67 20.72 11.89
C VAL A 169 2.40 19.73 10.99
N VAL A 170 2.65 18.50 11.45
CA VAL A 170 3.31 17.47 10.65
C VAL A 170 2.48 17.11 9.42
N TYR A 171 1.17 16.92 9.58
CA TYR A 171 0.31 16.61 8.44
C TYR A 171 0.12 17.78 7.48
N ALA A 172 0.13 19.02 7.96
CA ALA A 172 0.17 20.21 7.11
C ALA A 172 1.48 20.26 6.30
N ALA A 173 2.62 19.95 6.92
CA ALA A 173 3.90 19.87 6.23
C ALA A 173 3.91 18.75 5.16
N ILE A 174 3.34 17.57 5.47
CA ILE A 174 3.19 16.47 4.50
C ILE A 174 2.29 16.90 3.32
N LEU A 175 1.18 17.59 3.60
CA LEU A 175 0.27 18.09 2.57
C LEU A 175 0.95 19.09 1.63
N VAL A 176 1.75 20.01 2.16
CA VAL A 176 2.51 21.00 1.37
C VAL A 176 3.64 20.33 0.57
N ARG A 177 4.36 19.39 1.18
CA ARG A 177 5.46 18.66 0.52
C ARG A 177 4.97 17.77 -0.63
N GLY A 178 3.78 17.18 -0.49
CA GLY A 178 3.17 16.30 -1.49
C GLY A 178 3.82 14.92 -1.66
N VAL A 179 3.60 14.30 -2.82
CA VAL A 179 4.04 12.91 -3.14
C VAL A 179 5.54 12.82 -3.48
N THR A 180 6.16 13.92 -3.88
CA THR A 180 7.47 13.91 -4.54
C THR A 180 8.63 13.66 -3.59
N ILE A 181 9.18 12.45 -3.62
CA ILE A 181 10.59 12.20 -3.30
C ILE A 181 11.36 12.48 -4.59
N LYS A 182 12.28 13.44 -4.57
CA LYS A 182 13.08 13.82 -5.74
C LYS A 182 13.84 12.59 -6.26
N GLY A 183 13.56 12.17 -7.50
CA GLY A 183 14.16 10.98 -8.11
C GLY A 183 13.59 9.64 -7.70
N GLY A 184 12.48 9.60 -6.92
CA GLY A 184 11.78 8.37 -6.58
C GLY A 184 10.72 7.94 -7.64
N PRO A 185 10.12 6.75 -7.49
CA PRO A 185 9.06 6.26 -8.37
C PRO A 185 7.89 7.24 -8.48
N GLN A 186 7.39 7.48 -9.69
CA GLN A 186 6.30 8.42 -9.98
C GLN A 186 4.98 7.72 -10.30
N ASN A 187 5.03 6.51 -10.84
CA ASN A 187 3.85 5.76 -11.24
C ASN A 187 3.92 4.28 -10.78
N PRO A 188 2.83 3.50 -10.92
CA PRO A 188 2.81 2.09 -10.53
C PRO A 188 3.79 1.18 -11.30
N HIS A 189 4.17 1.50 -12.54
CA HIS A 189 5.20 0.76 -13.27
C HIS A 189 6.58 0.99 -12.63
N ASP A 190 6.91 2.23 -12.26
CA ASP A 190 8.14 2.53 -11.54
C ASP A 190 8.22 1.79 -10.18
N ASN A 191 7.07 1.52 -9.55
CA ASN A 191 7.01 0.71 -8.33
C ASN A 191 7.38 -0.75 -8.57
N VAL A 192 7.07 -1.30 -9.76
CA VAL A 192 7.53 -2.63 -10.16
C VAL A 192 9.04 -2.61 -10.32
N ASP A 193 9.58 -1.69 -11.10
CA ASP A 193 11.03 -1.57 -11.32
C ASP A 193 11.81 -1.41 -10.02
N GLN A 194 11.32 -0.53 -9.13
CA GLN A 194 11.93 -0.32 -7.82
C GLN A 194 11.86 -1.59 -6.96
N SER A 195 10.74 -2.31 -7.00
CA SER A 195 10.60 -3.57 -6.26
C SER A 195 11.53 -4.66 -6.79
N MET A 196 11.78 -4.72 -8.11
CA MET A 196 12.72 -5.66 -8.69
C MET A 196 14.17 -5.37 -8.26
N LYS A 197 14.56 -4.09 -8.22
CA LYS A 197 15.89 -3.65 -7.74
C LYS A 197 16.15 -4.00 -6.27
N GLU A 198 15.10 -4.13 -5.47
CA GLU A 198 15.20 -4.45 -4.04
C GLU A 198 15.29 -5.96 -3.77
N ILE A 199 15.09 -6.82 -4.78
CA ILE A 199 15.27 -8.27 -4.66
C ILE A 199 16.78 -8.60 -4.66
N PRO A 200 17.28 -9.45 -3.75
CA PRO A 200 18.65 -9.93 -3.80
C PRO A 200 18.99 -10.55 -5.17
N PRO A 201 20.14 -10.22 -5.80
CA PRO A 201 20.45 -10.68 -7.15
C PRO A 201 20.35 -12.19 -7.34
N SER A 202 20.81 -12.98 -6.37
CA SER A 202 20.73 -14.45 -6.43
C SER A 202 19.29 -14.96 -6.42
N THR A 203 18.41 -14.31 -5.66
CA THR A 203 16.98 -14.64 -5.61
C THR A 203 16.30 -14.27 -6.92
N LEU A 204 16.60 -13.09 -7.46
CA LEU A 204 16.05 -12.64 -8.74
C LEU A 204 16.47 -13.58 -9.88
N THR A 205 17.74 -13.97 -9.95
CA THR A 205 18.23 -14.94 -10.94
C THR A 205 17.50 -16.29 -10.82
N GLY A 206 17.27 -16.79 -9.61
CA GLY A 206 16.51 -18.02 -9.38
C GLY A 206 15.08 -17.92 -9.90
N ILE A 207 14.37 -16.84 -9.57
CA ILE A 207 13.00 -16.58 -10.04
C ILE A 207 12.95 -16.52 -11.57
N MET A 208 13.91 -15.85 -12.21
CA MET A 208 13.98 -15.76 -13.67
C MET A 208 14.29 -17.10 -14.33
N ALA A 209 15.19 -17.89 -13.76
CA ALA A 209 15.48 -19.23 -14.28
C ALA A 209 14.24 -20.14 -14.22
N GLU A 210 13.47 -20.10 -13.12
CA GLU A 210 12.24 -20.88 -12.99
C GLU A 210 11.14 -20.39 -13.97
N ARG A 211 11.02 -19.07 -14.15
CA ARG A 211 10.11 -18.47 -15.15
C ARG A 211 10.45 -18.95 -16.55
N ASP A 212 11.72 -18.88 -16.93
CA ASP A 212 12.18 -19.22 -18.28
C ASP A 212 12.02 -20.72 -18.54
N ALA A 213 12.27 -21.58 -17.55
CA ALA A 213 11.98 -23.02 -17.64
C ALA A 213 10.49 -23.32 -17.82
N ALA A 214 9.59 -22.56 -17.18
CA ALA A 214 8.16 -22.68 -17.39
C ALA A 214 7.73 -22.23 -18.80
N ILE A 215 8.37 -21.17 -19.33
CA ILE A 215 8.18 -20.73 -20.71
C ILE A 215 8.62 -21.81 -21.70
N ASP A 216 9.77 -22.46 -21.47
CA ASP A 216 10.24 -23.58 -22.28
C ASP A 216 9.24 -24.74 -22.29
N LEU A 217 8.64 -25.03 -21.13
CA LEU A 217 7.62 -26.07 -21.01
C LEU A 217 6.33 -25.70 -21.79
N LEU A 218 5.95 -24.42 -21.82
CA LEU A 218 4.81 -23.95 -22.62
C LEU A 218 5.05 -24.16 -24.12
N VAL A 219 6.26 -23.84 -24.61
CA VAL A 219 6.67 -24.06 -26.01
C VAL A 219 6.68 -25.56 -26.32
N ALA A 220 7.33 -26.37 -25.48
CA ALA A 220 7.46 -27.81 -25.68
C ALA A 220 6.11 -28.54 -25.76
N ARG A 221 5.09 -28.00 -25.08
CA ARG A 221 3.72 -28.53 -25.08
C ARG A 221 2.82 -27.92 -26.15
N GLY A 222 3.35 -27.04 -27.00
CA GLY A 222 2.59 -26.38 -28.05
C GLY A 222 1.52 -25.40 -27.53
N LYS A 223 1.63 -24.94 -26.29
CA LYS A 223 0.68 -23.97 -25.70
C LYS A 223 0.96 -22.55 -26.18
N ILE A 224 2.20 -22.27 -26.56
CA ILE A 224 2.63 -21.03 -27.20
C ILE A 224 3.59 -21.36 -28.35
N THR A 225 3.78 -20.42 -29.29
CA THR A 225 4.74 -20.58 -30.37
C THR A 225 6.18 -20.37 -29.89
N ALA A 226 7.15 -20.88 -30.65
CA ALA A 226 8.57 -20.68 -30.35
C ALA A 226 8.97 -19.18 -30.35
N ASP A 227 8.38 -18.39 -31.24
CA ASP A 227 8.63 -16.95 -31.33
C ASP A 227 8.15 -16.21 -30.07
N VAL A 228 6.92 -16.52 -29.62
CA VAL A 228 6.38 -15.95 -28.36
C VAL A 228 7.22 -16.39 -27.16
N GLY A 229 7.68 -17.65 -27.13
CA GLY A 229 8.59 -18.13 -26.09
C GLY A 229 9.94 -17.40 -26.08
N ALA A 230 10.49 -17.09 -27.26
CA ALA A 230 11.72 -16.32 -27.38
C ALA A 230 11.53 -14.87 -26.91
N GLU A 231 10.45 -14.22 -27.32
CA GLU A 231 10.08 -12.87 -26.85
C GLU A 231 9.91 -12.84 -25.32
N ALA A 232 9.14 -13.78 -24.77
CA ALA A 232 8.88 -13.91 -23.35
C ALA A 232 10.15 -13.95 -22.50
N ARG A 233 11.18 -14.70 -22.93
CA ARG A 233 12.47 -14.81 -22.21
C ARG A 233 13.26 -13.51 -22.20
N THR A 234 13.09 -12.65 -23.20
CA THR A 234 13.79 -11.36 -23.27
C THR A 234 13.16 -10.26 -22.41
N THR A 235 11.97 -10.52 -21.85
CA THR A 235 11.28 -9.54 -21.00
C THR A 235 12.02 -9.32 -19.69
N ALA A 236 12.11 -8.05 -19.30
CA ALA A 236 12.68 -7.65 -18.01
C ALA A 236 11.88 -8.26 -16.83
N PRO A 237 12.51 -8.47 -15.66
CA PRO A 237 11.79 -8.96 -14.49
C PRO A 237 10.61 -8.03 -14.14
N GLY A 238 9.42 -8.60 -13.95
CA GLY A 238 8.21 -7.83 -13.64
C GLY A 238 7.49 -7.22 -14.83
N TRP A 239 7.97 -7.45 -16.05
CA TRP A 239 7.40 -6.90 -17.29
C TRP A 239 6.86 -7.96 -18.25
N LEU A 240 6.81 -9.24 -17.86
CA LEU A 240 6.40 -10.31 -18.76
C LEU A 240 4.96 -10.12 -19.25
N ALA A 241 4.01 -10.03 -18.33
CA ALA A 241 2.60 -9.91 -18.67
C ALA A 241 2.25 -8.52 -19.19
N LEU A 242 2.97 -7.49 -18.73
CA LEU A 242 2.87 -6.13 -19.28
C LEU A 242 3.30 -6.05 -20.75
N THR A 243 4.23 -6.91 -21.18
CA THR A 243 4.71 -6.97 -22.57
C THR A 243 3.82 -7.86 -23.44
N LEU A 244 3.48 -9.07 -22.96
CA LEU A 244 2.79 -10.09 -23.77
C LEU A 244 1.26 -10.06 -23.67
N ALA A 245 0.72 -9.41 -22.65
CA ALA A 245 -0.72 -9.32 -22.40
C ALA A 245 -1.14 -7.93 -21.83
N PRO A 246 -0.70 -6.80 -22.44
CA PRO A 246 -1.02 -5.46 -21.96
C PRO A 246 -2.53 -5.20 -21.88
N GLU A 247 -3.32 -5.79 -22.80
CA GLU A 247 -4.76 -5.65 -22.88
C GLU A 247 -5.51 -6.28 -21.69
N ALA A 248 -4.90 -7.28 -21.05
CA ALA A 248 -5.45 -7.95 -19.88
C ALA A 248 -5.09 -7.27 -18.56
N GLY A 249 -4.29 -6.19 -18.59
CA GLY A 249 -3.93 -5.44 -17.39
C GLY A 249 -5.13 -4.82 -16.66
N SER A 250 -4.89 -4.39 -15.43
CA SER A 250 -5.87 -3.71 -14.58
C SER A 250 -6.49 -2.51 -15.30
N ALA A 251 -7.81 -2.49 -15.42
CA ALA A 251 -8.56 -1.38 -16.00
C ALA A 251 -8.35 -0.05 -15.25
N TYR A 252 -7.87 -0.09 -14.00
CA TYR A 252 -7.59 1.11 -13.19
C TYR A 252 -6.29 1.84 -13.59
N TYR A 253 -5.38 1.17 -14.31
CA TYR A 253 -4.04 1.70 -14.61
C TYR A 253 -3.68 1.52 -16.10
N ARG A 254 -4.64 1.76 -16.98
CA ARG A 254 -4.42 1.74 -18.43
C ARG A 254 -3.59 2.97 -18.87
N PRO A 255 -2.47 2.78 -19.60
CA PRO A 255 -1.61 3.88 -20.04
C PRO A 255 -2.33 4.90 -20.95
N ASP A 256 -3.42 4.49 -21.59
CA ASP A 256 -4.31 5.28 -22.44
C ASP A 256 -5.26 6.23 -21.68
N GLN A 257 -5.16 6.33 -20.36
CA GLN A 257 -5.97 7.23 -19.52
C GLN A 257 -5.17 8.28 -18.73
N ALA A 258 -3.90 8.51 -19.07
CA ALA A 258 -3.07 9.58 -18.51
C ALA A 258 -2.90 10.76 -19.49
#